data_AF-A0A8J3B2P4-F1
#
_entry.id   AF-A0A8J3B2P4-F1
#
_cell.length_a   1.000
_cell.length_b   1.000
_cell.length_c   1.000
_cell.angle_alpha   90.00
_cell.angle_beta   90.00
_cell.angle_gamma   90.00
#
_symmetry.space_group_name_H-M   'P 1'
#
loop_
_entity.id
_entity.type
_entity.pdbx_description
1 polymer ?
#
loop_
_entity_poly.entity_id
_entity_poly.type
_entity_poly.pdbx_seq_one_letter_code
_entity_poly.pdbx_strand_id
1 'polypeptide(L)'
;MSDAHHTRAEQENHAFALMGRLHVTLRRHSGRVTDIEYMRIDPGYCRYVLEMTAGSDNADLHELSTKLQEIFFGDDGLFTVLAPRQPLLSRLAETPPAPAPQSPAATPGTDDEVDRGYIGRLR
;
A
#
# COMPACT_ATOMS: atom_id res chain seq x y z
N MET A 1 -12.00 -11.74 -7.21
CA MET A 1 -11.40 -10.51 -6.64
C MET A 1 -12.01 -10.12 -5.29
N SER A 2 -13.20 -10.61 -4.92
CA SER A 2 -13.83 -10.32 -3.61
C SER A 2 -13.14 -11.01 -2.41
N ASP A 3 -12.57 -12.21 -2.59
CA ASP A 3 -11.98 -12.95 -1.46
C ASP A 3 -10.77 -12.26 -0.83
N ALA A 4 -9.86 -11.71 -1.66
CA ALA A 4 -8.64 -11.06 -1.15
C ALA A 4 -8.92 -9.79 -0.31
N HIS A 5 -9.97 -9.03 -0.67
CA HIS A 5 -10.39 -7.88 0.14
C HIS A 5 -11.06 -8.31 1.45
N HIS A 6 -11.80 -9.42 1.43
CA HIS A 6 -12.41 -9.99 2.63
C HIS A 6 -11.34 -10.43 3.63
N THR A 7 -10.31 -11.15 3.16
CA THR A 7 -9.19 -11.60 3.99
C THR A 7 -8.40 -10.45 4.60
N ARG A 8 -8.18 -9.34 3.88
CA ARG A 8 -7.49 -8.17 4.42
C ARG A 8 -8.30 -7.47 5.51
N ALA A 9 -9.60 -7.28 5.31
CA ALA A 9 -10.48 -6.68 6.32
C ALA A 9 -10.55 -7.52 7.60
N GLU A 10 -10.57 -8.85 7.46
CA GLU A 10 -10.49 -9.78 8.59
C GLU A 10 -9.17 -9.65 9.34
N GLN A 11 -8.03 -9.55 8.63
CA GLN A 11 -6.72 -9.30 9.24
C GLN A 11 -6.67 -7.95 9.96
N GLU A 12 -7.23 -6.88 9.39
CA GLU A 12 -7.29 -5.57 10.03
C GLU A 12 -8.10 -5.59 11.33
N ASN A 13 -9.26 -6.27 11.32
CA ASN A 13 -10.09 -6.45 12.51
C ASN A 13 -9.37 -7.31 13.56
N HIS A 14 -8.69 -8.38 13.14
CA HIS A 14 -7.89 -9.22 14.02
C HIS A 14 -6.74 -8.43 14.66
N ALA A 15 -6.00 -7.64 13.87
CA ALA A 15 -4.95 -6.77 14.36
C ALA A 15 -5.49 -5.77 15.39
N PHE A 16 -6.64 -5.14 15.10
CA PHE A 16 -7.28 -4.19 16.00
C PHE A 16 -7.60 -4.81 17.37
N ALA A 17 -8.17 -6.01 17.39
CA ALA A 17 -8.45 -6.73 18.63
C ALA A 17 -7.16 -7.06 19.42
N LEU A 18 -6.09 -7.49 18.74
CA LEU A 18 -4.81 -7.77 19.38
C LEU A 18 -4.11 -6.51 19.92
N MET A 19 -4.16 -5.39 19.19
CA MET A 19 -3.61 -4.12 19.65
C MET A 19 -4.34 -3.60 20.90
N GLY A 20 -5.67 -3.75 20.96
CA GLY A 20 -6.45 -3.43 22.14
C GLY A 20 -6.03 -4.27 23.36
N ARG A 21 -5.82 -5.57 23.17
CA ARG A 21 -5.30 -6.45 24.22
C ARG A 21 -3.90 -6.04 24.66
N LEU A 22 -2.99 -5.78 23.72
CA LEU A 22 -1.63 -5.32 23.99
C LEU A 22 -1.64 -4.04 24.83
N HIS A 23 -2.45 -3.06 24.44
CA HIS A 23 -2.62 -1.79 25.15
C HIS A 23 -3.05 -2.00 26.61
N VAL A 24 -4.09 -2.80 26.83
CA VAL A 24 -4.60 -3.07 28.18
C VAL A 24 -3.55 -3.81 29.02
N THR A 25 -2.87 -4.81 28.45
CA THR A 25 -1.82 -5.55 29.15
C THR A 25 -0.65 -4.64 29.52
N LEU A 26 -0.16 -3.79 28.61
CA LEU A 26 0.88 -2.81 28.89
C LEU A 26 0.48 -1.82 29.99
N ARG A 27 -0.76 -1.31 29.94
CA ARG A 27 -1.26 -0.37 30.94
C ARG A 27 -1.32 -0.99 32.33
N ARG A 28 -1.69 -2.27 32.43
CA ARG A 28 -1.75 -3.01 33.70
C ARG A 28 -0.36 -3.42 34.21
N HIS A 29 0.51 -3.85 33.31
CA HIS A 29 1.83 -4.40 33.66
C HIS A 29 2.83 -3.30 34.05
N SER A 30 2.90 -2.21 33.27
CA SER A 30 3.94 -1.18 33.44
C SER A 30 3.39 0.25 33.45
N GLY A 31 2.06 0.43 33.46
CA GLY A 31 1.44 1.76 33.40
C GLY A 31 1.55 2.45 32.02
N ARG A 32 2.11 1.79 31.00
CA ARG A 32 2.35 2.40 29.68
C ARG A 32 1.08 2.44 28.84
N VAL A 33 0.88 3.54 28.14
CA VAL A 33 -0.22 3.76 27.20
C VAL A 33 0.35 3.77 25.79
N THR A 34 -0.27 3.04 24.88
CA THR A 34 0.07 3.01 23.46
C THR A 34 -1.05 3.60 22.61
N ASP A 35 -0.69 4.25 21.51
CA ASP A 35 -1.65 4.79 20.56
C ASP A 35 -1.97 3.74 19.49
N ILE A 36 -3.17 3.15 19.56
CA ILE A 36 -3.58 2.06 18.68
C ILE A 36 -3.76 2.56 17.24
N GLU A 37 -4.34 3.75 17.05
CA GLU A 37 -4.59 4.27 15.70
C GLU A 37 -3.26 4.64 15.02
N TYR A 38 -2.32 5.21 15.77
CA TYR A 38 -1.00 5.51 15.23
C TYR A 38 -0.23 4.23 14.88
N MET A 39 -0.35 3.17 15.68
CA MET A 39 0.23 1.85 15.41
C MET A 39 -0.24 1.24 14.08
N ARG A 40 -1.45 1.56 13.62
CA ARG A 40 -2.01 1.03 12.37
C ARG A 40 -1.46 1.70 11.12
N ILE A 41 -1.02 2.95 11.24
CA ILE A 41 -0.67 3.78 10.09
C ILE A 41 0.84 4.02 9.97
N ASP A 42 1.59 3.92 11.08
CA ASP A 42 3.02 4.12 11.10
C ASP A 42 3.79 2.81 11.37
N PRO A 43 4.44 2.23 10.34
CA PRO A 43 5.23 1.00 10.50
C PRO A 43 6.38 1.15 11.49
N GLY A 44 6.97 2.34 11.60
CA GLY A 44 8.09 2.61 12.52
C GLY A 44 7.67 2.51 13.98
N TYR A 45 6.59 3.20 14.34
CA TYR A 45 5.99 3.15 15.67
C TYR A 45 5.50 1.74 16.02
N CYS A 46 4.88 1.05 15.06
CA CYS A 46 4.48 -0.34 15.27
C CYS A 46 5.67 -1.23 15.63
N ARG A 47 6.76 -1.20 14.84
CA ARG A 47 7.98 -1.97 15.17
C ARG A 47 8.53 -1.64 16.54
N TYR A 48 8.67 -0.35 16.86
CA TYR A 48 9.16 0.09 18.17
C TYR A 48 8.33 -0.49 19.32
N VAL A 49 7.00 -0.44 19.21
CA VAL A 49 6.11 -0.99 20.25
C VAL A 49 6.29 -2.51 20.36
N LEU A 50 6.39 -3.23 19.23
CA LEU A 50 6.53 -4.69 19.20
C LEU A 50 7.90 -5.17 19.72
N GLU A 51 8.99 -4.49 19.37
CA GLU A 51 10.33 -4.78 19.89
C GLU A 51 10.39 -4.56 21.40
N MET A 52 9.83 -3.45 21.88
CA MET A 52 9.75 -3.15 23.30
C MET A 52 8.92 -4.19 24.07
N THR A 53 7.80 -4.66 23.52
CA THR A 53 6.96 -5.66 24.19
C THR A 53 7.54 -7.07 24.13
N ALA A 54 8.28 -7.40 23.07
CA ALA A 54 9.03 -8.65 22.97
C ALA A 54 10.15 -8.75 24.02
N GLY A 55 10.73 -7.62 24.44
CA GLY A 55 11.72 -7.56 25.52
C GLY A 55 11.15 -7.58 26.94
N SER A 56 9.83 -7.71 27.12
CA SER A 56 9.19 -7.74 28.43
C SER A 56 9.22 -9.14 29.05
N ASP A 57 9.33 -9.23 30.38
CA ASP A 57 9.23 -10.49 31.15
C ASP A 57 7.79 -11.07 31.21
N ASN A 58 6.86 -10.50 30.43
CA ASN A 58 5.45 -10.88 30.46
C ASN A 58 5.14 -11.75 29.24
N ALA A 59 4.79 -13.01 29.49
CA ALA A 59 4.54 -13.99 28.43
C ALA A 59 3.40 -13.56 27.49
N ASP A 60 2.33 -12.95 28.00
CA ASP A 60 1.22 -12.48 27.18
C ASP A 60 1.67 -11.36 26.23
N LEU A 61 2.54 -10.45 26.70
CA LEU A 61 3.09 -9.38 25.85
C LEU A 61 3.97 -9.94 24.73
N HIS A 62 4.77 -10.97 25.03
CA HIS A 62 5.58 -11.66 24.03
C HIS A 62 4.72 -12.40 23.00
N GLU A 63 3.65 -13.07 23.44
CA GLU A 63 2.73 -13.75 22.52
C GLU A 63 2.00 -12.74 21.61
N LEU A 64 1.51 -11.64 22.18
CA LEU A 64 0.85 -10.59 21.43
C LEU A 64 1.80 -9.91 20.44
N SER A 65 3.05 -9.66 20.84
CA SER A 65 4.05 -9.05 19.96
C SER A 65 4.37 -9.94 18.77
N THR A 66 4.57 -11.24 18.99
CA THR A 66 4.84 -12.22 17.94
C THR A 66 3.68 -12.29 16.92
N LYS A 67 2.43 -12.36 17.40
CA LYS A 67 1.25 -12.41 16.52
C LYS A 67 1.08 -11.13 15.70
N LEU A 68 1.26 -9.98 16.35
CA LEU A 68 1.16 -8.68 15.67
C LEU A 68 2.29 -8.48 14.67
N GLN A 69 3.50 -8.96 14.97
CA GLN A 69 4.63 -8.93 14.05
C GLN A 69 4.31 -9.69 12.75
N GLU A 70 3.72 -10.88 12.86
CA GLU A 70 3.30 -11.67 11.69
C GLU A 70 2.21 -10.95 10.89
N ILE A 71 1.17 -10.45 11.55
CA ILE A 71 0.05 -9.79 10.86
C ILE A 71 0.49 -8.49 10.17
N PHE A 72 1.39 -7.72 10.76
CA PHE A 72 1.81 -6.44 10.20
C PHE A 72 2.96 -6.58 9.19
N PHE A 73 3.91 -7.49 9.44
CA PHE A 73 5.19 -7.55 8.72
C PHE A 73 5.52 -8.92 8.11
N GLY A 74 4.64 -9.91 8.22
CA GLY A 74 4.77 -11.16 7.47
C GLY A 74 4.67 -10.94 5.96
N ASP A 75 4.82 -12.02 5.19
CA ASP A 75 4.89 -11.95 3.72
C ASP A 75 3.65 -11.26 3.11
N ASP A 76 2.46 -11.53 3.65
CA ASP A 76 1.18 -10.91 3.27
C ASP A 76 0.69 -9.88 4.31
N GLY A 77 1.62 -9.27 5.06
CA GLY A 77 1.32 -8.39 6.18
C GLY A 77 0.62 -7.08 5.79
N LEU A 78 -0.02 -6.45 6.78
CA LEU A 78 -0.74 -5.19 6.58
C LEU A 78 0.16 -4.03 6.11
N PHE A 79 1.45 -4.02 6.49
CA PHE A 79 2.42 -3.03 6.00
C PHE A 79 3.21 -3.47 4.77
N THR A 80 2.95 -4.65 4.23
CA THR A 80 3.58 -5.07 2.98
C THR A 80 3.00 -4.25 1.83
N VAL A 81 3.87 -3.49 1.16
CA VAL A 81 3.52 -2.74 -0.04
C VAL A 81 3.23 -3.75 -1.15
N LEU A 82 1.96 -3.97 -1.47
CA LEU A 82 1.60 -4.69 -2.69
C LEU A 82 2.21 -3.94 -3.88
N ALA A 83 2.93 -4.66 -4.74
CA ALA A 83 3.50 -4.10 -5.96
C ALA A 83 2.41 -3.30 -6.71
N PRO A 84 2.69 -2.04 -7.10
CA PRO A 84 1.68 -1.20 -7.72
C PRO A 84 1.14 -1.89 -8.97
N ARG A 85 -0.17 -2.18 -8.97
CA ARG A 85 -0.86 -2.73 -10.14
C ARG A 85 -0.64 -1.77 -11.30
N GLN A 86 -0.25 -2.30 -12.46
CA GLN A 86 0.03 -1.48 -13.65
C GLN A 86 -1.05 -0.41 -13.84
N PRO A 87 -0.65 0.86 -14.02
CA PRO A 87 -1.59 1.96 -14.08
C PRO A 87 -2.52 1.78 -15.29
N LEU A 88 -3.79 2.14 -15.13
CA LEU A 88 -4.82 1.92 -16.16
C LEU A 88 -4.46 2.59 -17.50
N LEU A 89 -3.74 3.71 -17.46
CA LEU A 89 -3.23 4.41 -18.65
C LEU A 89 -2.24 3.57 -19.47
N SER A 90 -1.40 2.76 -18.81
CA SER A 90 -0.47 1.87 -19.50
C SER A 90 -1.18 0.74 -20.25
N ARG A 91 -2.35 0.30 -19.76
CA ARG A 91 -3.18 -0.70 -20.44
C ARG A 91 -3.90 -0.16 -21.66
N LEU A 92 -4.27 1.13 -21.65
CA LEU A 92 -4.93 1.76 -22.79
C LEU A 92 -3.96 1.95 -23.97
N ALA A 93 -2.68 2.21 -23.67
CA ALA A 93 -1.62 2.33 -24.66
C ALA A 93 -1.26 0.99 -25.34
N GLU A 94 -1.66 -0.14 -24.76
CA GLU A 94 -1.40 -1.49 -25.27
C GLU A 94 -2.48 -1.97 -26.26
N THR A 95 -3.19 -1.03 -26.91
CA THR A 95 -4.00 -1.38 -28.08
C THR A 95 -3.03 -1.85 -29.17
N PRO A 96 -3.11 -3.12 -29.61
CA PRO A 96 -2.22 -3.61 -30.65
C PRO A 96 -2.41 -2.76 -31.91
N PRO A 97 -1.33 -2.42 -32.64
CA PRO A 97 -1.49 -1.78 -33.94
C PRO A 97 -2.37 -2.68 -34.80
N ALA A 98 -3.47 -2.12 -35.32
CA ALA A 98 -4.26 -2.79 -36.34
C ALA A 98 -3.31 -3.24 -37.47
N PRO A 99 -3.53 -4.43 -38.08
CA PRO A 99 -2.72 -4.86 -39.21
C PRO A 99 -2.76 -3.74 -40.27
N ALA A 100 -1.57 -3.28 -40.67
CA ALA A 100 -1.41 -2.13 -41.54
C ALA A 100 -2.27 -2.31 -42.82
N PRO A 101 -3.09 -1.32 -43.19
CA PRO A 101 -3.66 -1.29 -44.53
C PRO A 101 -2.49 -1.17 -45.51
N GLN A 102 -2.42 -2.09 -46.48
CA GLN A 102 -1.50 -1.98 -47.60
C GLN A 102 -1.85 -0.70 -48.38
N SER A 103 -1.03 0.34 -48.27
CA SER A 103 -1.17 1.55 -49.08
C SER A 103 -0.53 1.33 -50.46
N PRO A 104 -1.27 1.50 -51.58
CA PRO A 104 -0.65 1.70 -52.88
C PRO A 104 -0.14 3.14 -53.02
N ALA A 105 1.10 3.23 -53.51
CA ALA A 105 1.75 4.28 -54.29
C ALA A 105 1.43 5.77 -54.01
N ALA A 106 2.50 6.49 -53.68
CA ALA A 106 2.57 7.92 -53.49
C ALA A 106 2.25 8.76 -54.75
N THR A 107 1.70 9.96 -54.53
CA THR A 107 1.92 11.15 -55.36
C THR A 107 2.07 12.37 -54.44
N PRO A 108 3.03 13.28 -54.67
CA PRO A 108 3.35 14.37 -53.76
C PRO A 108 2.47 15.59 -54.05
N GLY A 109 2.05 16.30 -53.00
CA GLY A 109 1.24 17.51 -53.13
C GLY A 109 1.34 18.36 -51.88
N THR A 110 2.32 19.28 -51.92
CA THR A 110 2.29 20.64 -51.38
C THR A 110 2.17 20.82 -49.85
N ASP A 111 3.27 21.35 -49.29
CA ASP A 111 3.36 21.99 -47.99
C ASP A 111 2.20 22.96 -47.74
N ASP A 112 1.58 22.85 -46.56
CA ASP A 112 0.89 23.99 -45.95
C ASP A 112 1.35 24.13 -44.50
N GLU A 113 1.99 25.26 -44.24
CA GLU A 113 2.71 25.65 -43.05
C GLU A 113 1.72 26.02 -41.94
N VAL A 114 1.61 25.17 -40.92
CA VAL A 114 0.73 25.45 -39.76
C VAL A 114 1.47 26.34 -38.76
N ASP A 115 1.20 27.65 -38.84
CA ASP A 115 1.57 28.65 -37.84
C ASP A 115 0.98 28.27 -36.47
N ARG A 116 1.83 27.72 -35.59
CA ARG A 116 1.49 27.44 -34.19
C ARG A 116 1.96 28.59 -33.32
N GLY A 117 1.17 29.66 -33.31
CA GLY A 117 1.30 30.76 -32.38
C GLY A 117 1.32 30.28 -30.93
N TYR A 118 2.49 30.33 -30.30
CA TYR A 118 2.71 30.10 -28.87
C TYR A 118 2.31 31.36 -28.09
N ILE A 119 1.26 31.29 -27.27
CA ILE A 119 0.95 32.33 -26.27
C ILE A 119 0.66 31.67 -24.92
N GLY A 120 1.52 31.94 -23.93
CA GLY A 120 1.24 31.65 -22.53
C GLY A 120 2.46 31.43 -21.65
N ARG A 121 3.29 32.48 -21.42
CA ARG A 121 4.16 32.49 -20.24
C ARG A 121 3.32 32.95 -19.04
N LEU A 122 3.10 32.04 -18.09
CA LEU A 122 2.56 32.37 -16.77
C LEU A 122 3.60 33.22 -16.01
N ARG A 123 3.16 34.36 -15.50
CA ARG A 123 3.85 35.11 -14.45
C ARG A 123 3.28 34.71 -13.11
#